data_AF-A0A661LA09-F1
#
_entry.id   AF-A0A661LA09-F1
#
_cell.length_a   1.000
_cell.length_b   1.000
_cell.length_c   1.000
_cell.angle_alpha   90.00
_cell.angle_beta   90.00
_cell.angle_gamma   90.00
#
_symmetry.space_group_name_H-M   'P 1'
#
loop_
_entity.id
_entity.type
_entity.pdbx_description
1 polymer ?
#
loop_
_entity_poly.entity_id
_entity_poly.type
_entity_poly.pdbx_seq_one_letter_code
_entity_poly.pdbx_strand_id
1 'polypeptide(L)'
;MDILNANTSYRPHRKELEGRVARNLVKEIREENLMSKAELARKAGVSPLTIDRVEKGMNCRMETKRKIILALGYKLSDKHKIFPED
;
A
#
# COMPACT_ATOMS: atom_id res chain seq x y z
N MET A 1 -14.73 0.34 35.11
CA MET A 1 -15.16 -1.04 34.83
C MET A 1 -16.50 -0.92 34.12
N ASP A 2 -16.64 -1.11 32.81
CA ASP A 2 -15.87 -1.96 31.90
C ASP A 2 -15.68 -1.35 30.50
N ILE A 3 -14.61 -1.82 29.87
CA ILE A 3 -14.16 -1.60 28.49
C ILE A 3 -15.01 -2.49 27.56
N LEU A 4 -15.32 -2.04 26.34
CA LEU A 4 -15.32 -2.76 25.04
C LEU A 4 -16.13 -1.92 24.01
N ASN A 5 -15.53 -1.14 23.11
CA ASN A 5 -14.84 -1.51 21.85
C ASN A 5 -15.75 -1.42 20.60
N ALA A 6 -15.15 -1.00 19.48
CA ALA A 6 -15.68 -0.84 18.12
C ALA A 6 -16.27 0.54 17.72
N ASN A 7 -15.45 1.59 17.71
CA ASN A 7 -15.71 2.76 16.86
C ASN A 7 -14.41 3.27 16.23
N THR A 8 -14.18 2.89 14.96
CA THR A 8 -13.65 3.74 13.87
C THR A 8 -13.22 2.86 12.69
N SER A 9 -14.19 2.19 12.05
CA SER A 9 -14.07 1.87 10.63
C SER A 9 -14.69 3.02 9.83
N TYR A 10 -14.15 4.23 9.99
CA TYR A 10 -14.51 5.33 9.11
C TYR A 10 -13.86 5.03 7.75
N ARG A 11 -14.57 4.28 6.89
CA ARG A 11 -14.23 4.10 5.47
C ARG A 11 -14.73 5.33 4.73
N PRO A 12 -13.90 6.34 4.43
CA PRO A 12 -14.39 7.46 3.66
C PRO A 12 -14.68 6.97 2.24
N HIS A 13 -15.94 7.10 1.88
CA HIS A 13 -16.46 7.29 0.52
C HIS A 13 -15.51 6.93 -0.64
N ARG A 14 -15.76 5.72 -1.16
CA ARG A 14 -15.63 5.30 -2.56
C ARG A 14 -16.09 6.43 -3.51
N LYS A 15 -15.23 7.40 -3.84
CA LYS A 15 -15.48 8.33 -4.95
C LYS A 15 -14.94 7.73 -6.26
N GLU A 16 -15.91 7.46 -7.12
CA GLU A 16 -15.89 7.37 -8.59
C GLU A 16 -14.55 7.22 -9.33
N LEU A 17 -14.41 6.03 -9.93
CA LEU A 17 -14.01 5.75 -11.31
C LEU A 17 -13.49 6.93 -12.17
N GLU A 18 -12.23 7.32 -12.02
CA GLU A 18 -11.51 8.08 -13.05
C GLU A 18 -10.23 7.34 -13.46
N GLY A 19 -10.25 6.81 -14.70
CA GLY A 19 -9.09 6.29 -15.43
C GLY A 19 -8.54 4.95 -14.94
N ARG A 20 -8.47 3.94 -15.83
CA ARG A 20 -7.84 2.63 -15.56
C ARG A 20 -6.33 2.77 -15.37
N VAL A 21 -5.92 3.31 -14.23
CA VAL A 21 -4.56 3.22 -13.71
C VAL A 21 -4.58 2.07 -12.71
N ALA A 22 -3.69 1.08 -12.88
CA ALA A 22 -3.72 -0.15 -12.08
C ALA A 22 -3.75 0.19 -10.57
N ARG A 23 -4.89 0.03 -9.90
CA ARG A 23 -5.05 0.50 -8.53
C ARG A 23 -4.43 -0.50 -7.57
N ASN A 24 -3.33 -0.10 -6.94
CA ASN A 24 -2.74 -0.79 -5.80
C ASN A 24 -3.02 -0.01 -4.51
N LEU A 25 -2.91 -0.67 -3.37
CA LEU A 25 -3.18 -0.10 -2.05
C LEU A 25 -1.91 0.36 -1.32
N VAL A 26 -0.76 0.45 -2.00
CA VAL A 26 0.53 0.75 -1.36
C VAL A 26 0.50 2.10 -0.65
N LYS A 27 -0.10 3.13 -1.28
CA LYS A 27 -0.22 4.46 -0.69
C LYS A 27 -1.05 4.46 0.58
N GLU A 28 -2.23 3.85 0.51
CA GLU A 28 -3.20 3.79 1.62
C GLU A 28 -2.58 3.10 2.83
N ILE A 29 -2.04 1.89 2.64
CA ILE A 29 -1.40 1.11 3.71
C ILE A 29 -0.18 1.85 4.28
N ARG A 30 0.60 2.53 3.44
CA ARG A 30 1.75 3.32 3.90
C ARG A 30 1.30 4.48 4.81
N GLU A 31 0.24 5.19 4.43
CA GLU A 31 -0.29 6.34 5.18
C GLU A 31 -0.97 5.90 6.48
N GLU A 32 -1.69 4.79 6.47
CA GLU A 32 -2.23 4.14 7.68
C GLU A 32 -1.13 3.78 8.69
N ASN A 33 0.03 3.35 8.18
CA ASN A 33 1.23 3.06 8.98
C ASN A 33 2.03 4.31 9.39
N LEU A 34 1.53 5.52 9.12
CA LEU A 34 2.21 6.80 9.37
C LEU A 34 3.63 6.87 8.76
N MET A 35 3.83 6.21 7.62
CA MET A 35 5.14 6.03 7.02
C MET A 35 5.33 7.00 5.84
N SER A 36 6.48 7.64 5.74
CA SER A 36 6.81 8.46 4.56
C SER A 36 7.17 7.59 3.34
N LYS A 37 7.04 8.12 2.11
CA LYS A 37 7.51 7.43 0.87
C LYS A 37 8.99 7.04 0.98
N ALA A 38 9.80 7.93 1.57
CA ALA A 38 11.23 7.70 1.76
C ALA A 38 11.51 6.58 2.78
N GLU A 39 10.74 6.48 3.86
CA GLU A 39 10.85 5.34 4.78
C GLU A 39 10.48 4.02 4.13
N LEU A 40 9.36 3.97 3.40
CA LEU A 40 8.97 2.75 2.70
C LEU A 40 10.05 2.32 1.71
N ALA A 41 10.61 3.27 0.96
CA ALA A 41 11.70 3.04 0.03
C ALA A 41 12.95 2.47 0.71
N ARG A 42 13.34 3.06 1.86
CA ARG A 42 14.47 2.56 2.68
C ARG A 42 14.22 1.14 3.19
N LYS A 43 13.03 0.87 3.74
CA LYS A 43 12.66 -0.46 4.24
C LYS A 43 12.62 -1.51 3.12
N ALA A 44 12.15 -1.14 1.94
CA ALA A 44 12.07 -2.03 0.78
C ALA A 44 13.40 -2.15 0.01
N GLY A 45 14.42 -1.34 0.29
CA GLY A 45 15.66 -1.34 -0.48
C GLY A 45 15.47 -0.91 -1.94
N VAL A 46 14.63 0.11 -2.17
CA VAL A 46 14.36 0.69 -3.50
C VAL A 46 14.47 2.22 -3.47
N SER A 47 14.46 2.87 -4.63
CA SER A 47 14.48 4.34 -4.68
C SER A 47 13.14 4.95 -4.25
N PRO A 48 13.10 6.13 -3.61
CA PRO A 48 11.85 6.86 -3.33
C PRO A 48 11.01 7.13 -4.58
N LEU A 49 11.66 7.35 -5.73
CA LEU A 49 11.00 7.50 -7.03
C LEU A 49 10.27 6.21 -7.46
N THR A 50 10.83 5.04 -7.15
CA THR A 50 10.16 3.75 -7.40
C THR A 50 8.85 3.66 -6.62
N ILE A 51 8.84 4.04 -5.33
CA ILE A 51 7.63 4.05 -4.52
C ILE A 51 6.61 5.04 -5.09
N ASP A 52 7.04 6.26 -5.45
CA ASP A 52 6.15 7.26 -6.05
C ASP A 52 5.48 6.76 -7.34
N ARG A 53 6.23 6.07 -8.20
CA ARG A 53 5.70 5.47 -9.43
C ARG A 53 4.71 4.33 -9.14
N VAL A 54 5.05 3.46 -8.20
CA VAL A 54 4.18 2.35 -7.79
C VAL A 54 2.88 2.87 -7.21
N GLU A 55 2.89 3.86 -6.31
CA GLU A 55 1.67 4.45 -5.76
C GLU A 55 0.77 5.12 -6.82
N LYS A 56 1.36 5.55 -7.94
CA LYS A 56 0.64 6.05 -9.12
C LYS A 56 0.19 4.94 -10.08
N GLY A 57 0.26 3.67 -9.68
CA GLY A 57 -0.19 2.52 -10.46
C GLY A 57 0.68 2.18 -11.67
N MET A 58 1.93 2.65 -11.72
CA MET A 58 2.85 2.23 -12.76
C MET A 58 3.31 0.79 -12.52
N ASN A 59 3.48 0.03 -13.61
CA ASN A 59 4.04 -1.31 -13.56
C ASN A 59 5.44 -1.32 -12.93
N CYS A 60 5.69 -2.34 -12.12
CA CYS A 60 6.99 -2.61 -11.53
C CYS A 60 7.33 -4.10 -11.60
N ARG A 61 8.61 -4.43 -11.43
CA ARG A 61 9.09 -5.82 -11.44
C ARG A 61 8.50 -6.60 -10.28
N MET A 62 8.33 -7.92 -10.45
CA MET A 62 7.85 -8.80 -9.37
C MET A 62 8.74 -8.71 -8.12
N GLU A 63 10.05 -8.58 -8.29
CA GLU A 63 11.00 -8.37 -7.18
C GLU A 63 10.67 -7.11 -6.37
N THR A 64 10.33 -6.00 -7.04
CA THR A 64 9.91 -4.75 -6.39
C THR A 64 8.63 -4.95 -5.59
N LYS A 65 7.64 -5.67 -6.14
CA LYS A 65 6.40 -6.00 -5.41
C LYS A 65 6.70 -6.80 -4.14
N ARG A 66 7.55 -7.84 -4.23
CA ARG A 66 7.97 -8.64 -3.07
C ARG A 66 8.62 -7.78 -1.98
N LYS A 67 9.55 -6.90 -2.37
CA LYS A 67 10.23 -5.97 -1.46
C LYS A 67 9.24 -5.04 -0.74
N ILE A 68 8.28 -4.47 -1.48
CA ILE A 68 7.24 -3.58 -0.92
C ILE A 68 6.31 -4.34 0.03
N ILE A 69 5.84 -5.53 -0.34
CA ILE A 69 4.95 -6.35 0.51
C ILE A 69 5.61 -6.62 1.87
N LEU A 70 6.87 -7.05 1.86
CA LEU A 70 7.62 -7.33 3.09
C LEU A 70 7.89 -6.06 3.90
N ALA A 71 8.23 -4.94 3.24
CA ALA A 71 8.48 -3.66 3.91
C ALA A 71 7.23 -3.06 4.58
N LEU A 72 6.04 -3.39 4.07
CA LEU A 72 4.75 -3.04 4.68
C LEU A 72 4.35 -3.99 5.82
N GLY A 73 5.12 -5.05 6.08
CA GLY A 73 4.86 -6.03 7.15
C GLY A 73 3.91 -7.16 6.77
N TYR A 74 3.67 -7.39 5.47
CA TYR A 74 2.78 -8.43 4.97
C TYR A 74 3.56 -9.68 4.53
N LYS A 75 2.86 -10.82 4.45
CA LYS A 75 3.41 -12.04 3.85
C LYS A 75 3.27 -11.98 2.34
N LEU A 76 4.14 -12.68 1.60
CA LEU A 76 4.03 -12.76 0.14
C LEU A 76 2.69 -13.35 -0.34
N SER A 77 2.08 -14.23 0.47
CA SER A 77 0.74 -14.77 0.24
C SER A 77 -0.37 -13.71 0.27
N ASP A 78 -0.13 -12.56 0.91
CA ASP A 78 -1.07 -11.46 0.99
C ASP A 78 -1.01 -10.54 -0.24
N LYS A 79 -0.24 -10.88 -1.30
CA LYS A 79 -0.05 -10.04 -2.51
C LYS A 79 -1.35 -9.38 -3.00
N HIS A 80 -2.44 -10.14 -3.12
CA HIS A 80 -3.71 -9.65 -3.64
C HIS A 80 -4.38 -8.57 -2.77
N LYS A 81 -4.00 -8.44 -1.50
CA LYS A 81 -4.46 -7.34 -0.64
C LYS A 81 -3.79 -6.02 -1.00
N ILE A 82 -2.56 -6.04 -1.50
CA ILE A 82 -1.77 -4.84 -1.83
C ILE A 82 -1.84 -4.52 -3.33
N PHE A 83 -1.80 -5.56 -4.16
CA PHE A 83 -1.85 -5.49 -5.62
C PHE A 83 -3.01 -6.37 -6.13
N PRO A 84 -4.28 -5.91 -6.06
CA PRO A 84 -5.45 -6.70 -6.43
C PRO A 84 -5.63 -6.89 -7.94
N GLU A 85 -5.08 -5.99 -8.76
CA GLU A 85 -5.19 -6.03 -10.23
C GLU A 85 -4.05 -6.81 -10.92
N ASP A 86 -3.28 -7.58 -10.14
CA ASP A 86 -2.02 -8.26 -10.53
C ASP A 86 -1.99 -9.77 -10.31
#